data_AF-A0AAW0JKR2-F1
#
_entry.id   AF-A0AAW0JKR2-F1
#
_cell.length_a   1.000
_cell.length_b   1.000
_cell.length_c   1.000
_cell.angle_alpha   90.00
_cell.angle_beta   90.00
_cell.angle_gamma   90.00
#
_symmetry.space_group_name_H-M   'P 1'
#
loop_
_entity.id
_entity.type
_entity.pdbx_description
1 polymer ?
#
loop_
_entity_poly.entity_id
_entity_poly.type
_entity_poly.pdbx_seq_one_letter_code
_entity_poly.pdbx_strand_id
1 'polypeptide(L)'
;MSPKGVTLNTNSHKIKFARRFIRTLLRMRKNAPSSSSIEEIRKRSQRIKIAAYSSMAHAVGSRRAWSRAILFKLRNRARHHGMMRRRSMKKRVIKNDPPGDQSQTNKLRQLVPGGKAMDMCSLLEETAHYIRCLSTQVKVMQTIADHFSK
;
A
#
# COMPACT_ATOMS: atom_id res chain seq x y z
N MET A 1 28.00 -4.85 33.37
CA MET A 1 26.63 -4.42 33.00
C MET A 1 26.41 -4.74 31.53
N SER A 2 25.76 -5.85 31.22
CA SER A 2 25.48 -6.25 29.84
C SER A 2 24.30 -5.44 29.29
N PRO A 3 24.33 -4.99 28.02
CA PRO A 3 23.21 -4.27 27.45
C PRO A 3 22.05 -5.25 27.29
N LYS A 4 20.93 -4.95 27.95
CA LYS A 4 19.67 -5.66 27.80
C LYS A 4 19.26 -5.54 26.32
N GLY A 5 19.49 -6.60 25.56
CA GLY A 5 19.03 -6.72 24.20
C GLY A 5 17.52 -6.50 24.17
N VAL A 6 17.08 -5.41 23.53
CA VAL A 6 15.68 -5.17 23.27
C VAL A 6 15.20 -6.35 22.42
N THR A 7 14.45 -7.28 23.02
CA THR A 7 13.76 -8.36 22.31
C THR A 7 12.65 -7.72 21.48
N LEU A 8 13.03 -7.09 20.38
CA LEU A 8 12.13 -6.60 19.35
C LEU A 8 11.42 -7.82 18.80
N ASN A 9 10.15 -8.02 19.16
CA ASN A 9 9.29 -9.07 18.62
C ASN A 9 9.38 -9.04 17.09
N THR A 10 10.21 -9.92 16.53
CA THR A 10 10.57 -10.02 15.12
C THR A 10 9.38 -10.36 14.24
N ASN A 11 8.25 -10.76 14.85
CA ASN A 11 7.02 -11.11 14.19
C ASN A 11 6.00 -9.97 14.06
N SER A 12 6.23 -8.81 14.68
CA SER A 12 5.30 -7.69 14.57
C SER A 12 5.17 -7.19 13.12
N HIS A 13 3.93 -6.89 12.70
CA HIS A 13 3.67 -6.28 11.38
C HIS A 13 4.47 -4.99 11.19
N LYS A 14 4.76 -4.24 12.27
CA LYS A 14 5.60 -3.03 12.26
C LYS A 14 7.01 -3.32 11.74
N ILE A 15 7.71 -4.31 12.30
CA ILE A 15 9.08 -4.65 11.89
C ILE A 15 9.10 -5.26 10.49
N LYS A 16 8.16 -6.17 10.19
CA LYS A 16 8.01 -6.75 8.85
C LYS A 16 7.78 -5.66 7.80
N PHE A 17 6.92 -4.69 8.11
CA PHE A 17 6.65 -3.53 7.25
C PHE A 17 7.92 -2.69 7.06
N ALA A 18 8.55 -2.23 8.14
CA ALA A 18 9.74 -1.38 8.09
C ALA A 18 10.88 -2.04 7.29
N ARG A 19 11.18 -3.31 7.58
CA ARG A 19 12.24 -4.05 6.89
C ARG A 19 11.98 -4.18 5.39
N ARG A 20 10.74 -4.47 4.99
CA ARG A 20 10.37 -4.54 3.57
C ARG A 20 10.43 -3.16 2.92
N PHE A 21 9.91 -2.14 3.60
CA PHE A 21 9.85 -0.78 3.08
C PHE A 21 11.25 -0.20 2.85
N ILE A 22 12.15 -0.31 3.83
CA ILE A 22 13.55 0.14 3.68
C ILE A 22 14.24 -0.59 2.53
N ARG A 23 14.09 -1.92 2.41
CA ARG A 23 14.64 -2.68 1.27
C ARG A 23 14.10 -2.16 -0.08
N THR A 24 12.82 -1.82 -0.17
CA THR A 24 12.27 -1.24 -1.39
C THR A 24 12.82 0.15 -1.69
N LEU A 25 12.99 1.01 -0.68
CA LEU A 25 13.60 2.33 -0.85
C LEU A 25 15.06 2.26 -1.30
N LEU A 26 15.85 1.34 -0.73
CA LEU A 26 17.24 1.10 -1.13
C LEU A 26 17.35 0.68 -2.60
N ARG A 27 16.45 -0.19 -3.07
CA ARG A 27 16.38 -0.58 -4.49
C ARG A 27 16.01 0.60 -5.39
N MET A 28 15.08 1.45 -4.95
CA MET A 28 14.68 2.64 -5.71
C MET A 28 15.81 3.67 -5.81
N ARG A 29 16.61 3.83 -4.75
CA ARG A 29 17.76 4.75 -4.74
C ARG A 29 18.82 4.35 -5.76
N LYS A 30 19.10 3.05 -5.92
CA LYS A 30 20.08 2.54 -6.90
C LYS A 30 19.72 2.86 -8.35
N ASN A 31 18.44 3.07 -8.64
CA ASN A 31 17.91 3.28 -9.99
C ASN A 31 17.42 4.74 -10.19
N ALA A 32 17.92 5.69 -9.40
CA ALA A 32 17.51 7.09 -9.49
C ALA A 32 18.33 7.84 -10.55
N PRO A 33 17.69 8.64 -11.43
CA PRO A 33 18.40 9.52 -12.36
C PRO A 33 19.13 10.65 -11.61
N SER A 34 20.17 11.20 -12.24
CA SER A 34 21.06 12.23 -11.68
C SER A 34 20.46 13.63 -11.67
N SER A 35 19.54 13.96 -12.57
CA SER A 35 18.74 15.19 -12.54
C SER A 35 17.29 14.87 -12.17
N SER A 36 16.62 15.79 -11.47
CA SER A 36 15.23 15.59 -11.05
C SER A 36 14.33 16.76 -11.47
N SER A 37 13.66 16.59 -12.60
CA SER A 37 12.50 17.37 -12.99
C SER A 37 11.34 17.20 -11.99
N ILE A 38 10.41 18.17 -11.97
CA ILE A 38 9.19 18.10 -11.13
C ILE A 38 8.40 16.80 -11.39
N GLU A 39 8.36 16.36 -12.65
CA GLU A 39 7.68 15.12 -13.02
C GLU A 39 8.39 13.87 -12.47
N GLU A 40 9.72 13.88 -12.37
CA GLU A 40 10.47 12.80 -11.72
C GLU A 40 10.25 12.76 -10.21
N ILE A 41 10.13 13.93 -9.57
CA ILE A 41 9.77 14.03 -8.15
C ILE A 41 8.38 13.41 -7.93
N ARG A 42 7.38 13.79 -8.74
CA ARG A 42 6.02 13.22 -8.66
C ARG A 42 6.03 11.70 -8.87
N LYS A 43 6.75 11.20 -9.89
CA LYS A 43 6.92 9.76 -10.15
C LYS A 43 7.60 9.04 -8.99
N ARG A 44 8.63 9.65 -8.38
CA ARG A 44 9.33 9.12 -7.20
C ARG A 44 8.38 9.02 -6.00
N SER A 45 7.64 10.08 -5.69
CA SER A 45 6.64 10.08 -4.62
C SER A 45 5.58 9.01 -4.81
N GLN A 46 5.09 8.83 -6.05
CA GLN A 46 4.14 7.77 -6.36
C GLN A 46 4.73 6.36 -6.20
N ARG A 47 6.00 6.15 -6.59
CA ARG A 47 6.69 4.87 -6.35
C ARG A 47 6.86 4.61 -4.85
N ILE A 48 7.19 5.63 -4.05
CA ILE A 48 7.30 5.51 -2.58
C ILE A 48 5.94 5.12 -1.98
N LYS A 49 4.85 5.79 -2.38
CA LYS A 49 3.48 5.47 -1.95
C LYS A 49 3.13 4.01 -2.26
N ILE A 50 3.43 3.55 -3.49
CA ILE A 50 3.23 2.15 -3.89
C ILE A 50 4.07 1.19 -3.04
N ALA A 51 5.35 1.51 -2.82
CA ALA A 51 6.25 0.70 -2.01
C ALA A 51 5.78 0.56 -0.56
N ALA A 52 5.21 1.64 0.01
CA ALA A 52 4.61 1.62 1.34
C ALA A 52 3.39 0.70 1.39
N TYR A 53 2.45 0.83 0.46
CA TYR A 53 1.27 -0.06 0.41
C TYR A 53 1.66 -1.53 0.16
N SER A 54 2.60 -1.78 -0.76
CA SER A 54 3.10 -3.12 -1.05
C SER A 54 3.76 -3.76 0.17
N SER A 55 4.66 -3.03 0.83
CA SER A 55 5.37 -3.51 2.01
C SER A 55 4.41 -3.78 3.17
N MET A 56 3.40 -2.93 3.36
CA MET A 56 2.37 -3.11 4.39
C MET A 56 1.51 -4.35 4.12
N ALA A 57 1.02 -4.53 2.89
CA ALA A 57 0.24 -5.70 2.50
C ALA A 57 1.06 -7.00 2.65
N HIS A 58 2.32 -7.00 2.21
CA HIS A 58 3.22 -8.15 2.40
C HIS A 58 3.57 -8.44 3.88
N ALA A 59 3.54 -7.42 4.75
CA ALA A 59 3.78 -7.62 6.18
C ALA A 59 2.58 -8.29 6.87
N VAL A 60 1.36 -7.96 6.44
CA VAL A 60 0.10 -8.53 6.95
C VAL A 60 -0.20 -9.92 6.35
N GLY A 61 0.23 -10.16 5.11
CA GLY A 61 0.07 -11.44 4.44
C GLY A 61 -1.27 -11.59 3.70
N SER A 62 -1.47 -12.76 3.09
CA SER A 62 -2.61 -13.06 2.21
C SER A 62 -3.92 -13.39 2.93
N ARG A 63 -3.90 -13.53 4.26
CA ARG A 63 -5.11 -13.86 5.03
C ARG A 63 -6.13 -12.72 5.07
N ARG A 64 -5.70 -11.49 4.83
CA ARG A 64 -6.58 -10.31 4.79
C ARG A 64 -7.02 -10.01 3.37
N ALA A 65 -8.32 -9.82 3.17
CA ALA A 65 -8.91 -9.54 1.87
C ALA A 65 -8.41 -8.21 1.30
N TRP A 66 -8.26 -7.17 2.14
CA TRP A 66 -7.71 -5.88 1.69
C TRP A 66 -6.25 -6.00 1.25
N SER A 67 -5.46 -6.83 1.94
CA SER A 67 -4.06 -7.09 1.60
C SER A 67 -3.94 -7.77 0.24
N ARG A 68 -4.75 -8.82 0.01
CA ARG A 68 -4.85 -9.49 -1.29
C ARG A 68 -5.26 -8.53 -2.40
N ALA A 69 -6.24 -7.65 -2.14
CA ALA A 69 -6.71 -6.67 -3.12
C ALA A 69 -5.60 -5.68 -3.51
N ILE A 70 -4.80 -5.19 -2.56
CA ILE A 70 -3.63 -4.35 -2.83
C ILE A 70 -2.61 -5.11 -3.68
N LEU A 71 -2.22 -6.32 -3.27
CA LEU A 71 -1.22 -7.12 -3.98
C LEU A 71 -1.67 -7.46 -5.41
N PHE A 72 -2.96 -7.78 -5.59
CA PHE A 72 -3.55 -8.03 -6.89
C PHE A 72 -3.51 -6.78 -7.79
N LYS A 73 -3.90 -5.61 -7.25
CA LYS A 73 -3.85 -4.33 -7.98
C LYS A 73 -2.42 -3.98 -8.41
N LEU A 74 -1.43 -4.20 -7.55
CA LEU A 74 -0.03 -3.96 -7.85
C LEU A 74 0.53 -4.92 -8.91
N ARG A 75 0.21 -6.22 -8.80
CA ARG A 75 0.58 -7.22 -9.81
C ARG A 75 -0.01 -6.88 -11.17
N ASN A 76 -1.29 -6.51 -11.20
CA ASN A 76 -1.94 -6.12 -12.45
C ASN A 76 -1.34 -4.83 -13.01
N ARG A 77 -0.96 -3.85 -12.17
CA ARG A 77 -0.28 -2.64 -12.65
C ARG A 77 1.07 -2.95 -13.29
N ALA A 78 1.87 -3.82 -12.69
CA ALA A 78 3.14 -4.27 -13.27
C ALA A 78 2.93 -5.02 -14.60
N ARG A 79 1.93 -5.90 -14.65
CA ARG A 79 1.53 -6.61 -15.88
C ARG A 79 1.04 -5.65 -16.96
N HIS A 80 0.23 -4.65 -16.62
CA HIS A 80 -0.25 -3.64 -17.57
C HIS A 80 0.89 -2.73 -18.05
N HIS A 81 1.87 -2.39 -17.21
CA HIS A 81 3.09 -1.71 -17.67
C HIS A 81 3.95 -2.57 -18.60
N GLY A 82 4.05 -3.89 -18.35
CA GLY A 82 4.75 -4.81 -19.25
C GLY A 82 3.99 -5.08 -20.56
N MET A 83 2.65 -5.09 -20.50
CA MET A 83 1.77 -5.42 -21.63
C MET A 83 1.40 -4.20 -22.47
N MET A 84 1.56 -2.95 -22.01
CA MET A 84 1.32 -1.75 -22.83
C MET A 84 2.37 -1.50 -23.93
N ARG A 85 3.39 -2.37 -24.10
CA ARG A 85 4.12 -2.49 -25.38
C ARG A 85 3.33 -3.25 -26.45
N ARG A 86 2.21 -3.90 -26.11
CA ARG A 86 1.36 -4.66 -27.03
C ARG A 86 -0.11 -4.59 -26.58
N ARG A 87 -0.87 -3.72 -27.27
CA ARG A 87 -2.35 -3.62 -27.34
C ARG A 87 -3.00 -2.51 -26.50
N SER A 88 -3.61 -1.58 -27.25
CA SER A 88 -4.71 -0.73 -26.80
C SER A 88 -5.85 -1.60 -26.27
N MET A 89 -6.47 -1.20 -25.17
CA MET A 89 -7.58 -1.95 -24.59
C MET A 89 -8.77 -1.02 -24.35
N LYS A 90 -9.80 -1.31 -25.15
CA LYS A 90 -11.22 -1.01 -25.03
C LYS A 90 -11.65 -0.31 -23.74
N LYS A 91 -12.22 0.89 -23.95
CA LYS A 91 -13.01 1.68 -23.01
C LYS A 91 -14.09 0.79 -22.37
N ARG A 92 -13.98 0.50 -21.07
CA ARG A 92 -15.08 -0.11 -20.32
C ARG A 92 -16.16 0.96 -20.15
N VAL A 93 -17.38 0.63 -20.56
CA VAL A 93 -18.58 1.43 -20.29
C VAL A 93 -18.71 1.57 -18.78
N ILE A 94 -18.62 2.81 -18.30
CA ILE A 94 -18.99 3.19 -16.95
C ILE A 94 -20.51 3.10 -16.93
N LYS A 95 -21.06 2.07 -16.27
CA LYS A 95 -22.47 2.12 -15.88
C LYS A 95 -22.58 3.23 -14.84
N ASN A 96 -23.24 4.32 -15.22
CA ASN A 96 -23.63 5.37 -14.29
C ASN A 96 -24.77 4.78 -13.45
N ASP A 97 -24.45 4.30 -12.25
CA ASP A 97 -25.48 4.09 -11.25
C ASP A 97 -26.08 5.46 -10.90
N PRO A 98 -27.42 5.58 -10.75
CA PRO A 98 -28.07 6.84 -10.40
C PRO A 98 -27.55 7.35 -9.05
N PRO A 99 -27.68 8.67 -8.75
CA PRO A 99 -27.28 9.25 -7.48
C PRO A 99 -28.27 8.83 -6.38
N GLY A 100 -28.32 7.54 -6.08
CA GLY A 100 -28.95 7.02 -4.88
C GLY A 100 -28.06 7.36 -3.69
N ASP A 101 -28.70 7.82 -2.61
CA ASP A 101 -28.09 8.09 -1.31
C ASP A 101 -26.95 7.10 -1.04
N GLN A 102 -25.70 7.59 -1.07
CA GLN A 102 -24.55 6.75 -0.83
C GLN A 102 -24.55 6.40 0.66
N SER A 103 -25.25 5.32 0.99
CA SER A 103 -25.24 4.72 2.31
C SER A 103 -23.79 4.68 2.81
N GLN A 104 -23.58 4.99 4.08
CA GLN A 104 -22.22 5.07 4.65
C GLN A 104 -21.42 3.79 4.38
N THR A 105 -22.10 2.64 4.32
CA THR A 105 -21.57 1.35 3.88
C THR A 105 -20.98 1.40 2.47
N ASN A 106 -21.68 1.96 1.48
CA ASN A 106 -21.17 2.09 0.11
C ASN A 106 -19.91 2.97 0.05
N LYS A 107 -19.87 4.06 0.82
CA LYS A 107 -18.66 4.89 0.94
C LYS A 107 -17.49 4.07 1.51
N LEU A 108 -17.75 3.29 2.57
CA LEU A 108 -16.73 2.44 3.19
C LEU A 108 -16.18 1.38 2.22
N ARG A 109 -17.04 0.77 1.41
CA ARG A 109 -16.64 -0.19 0.36
C ARG A 109 -15.66 0.38 -0.67
N GLN A 110 -15.72 1.69 -0.92
CA GLN A 110 -14.80 2.38 -1.83
C GLN A 110 -13.44 2.70 -1.18
N LEU A 111 -13.43 2.92 0.15
CA LEU A 111 -12.22 3.25 0.90
C LEU A 111 -11.37 2.02 1.23
N VAL A 112 -12.01 0.89 1.55
CA VAL A 112 -11.31 -0.35 1.88
C VAL A 112 -10.91 -1.07 0.60
N PRO A 113 -9.61 -1.42 0.42
CA PRO A 113 -9.19 -2.19 -0.75
C PRO A 113 -9.97 -3.50 -0.86
N GLY A 114 -10.65 -3.73 -1.99
CA GLY A 114 -11.49 -4.91 -2.20
C GLY A 114 -12.87 -4.86 -1.54
N GLY A 115 -13.22 -3.77 -0.85
CA GLY A 115 -14.46 -3.63 -0.09
C GLY A 115 -15.74 -3.80 -0.91
N LYS A 116 -15.70 -3.52 -2.22
CA LYS A 116 -16.83 -3.75 -3.14
C LYS A 116 -17.33 -5.20 -3.17
N ALA A 117 -16.46 -6.17 -2.91
CA ALA A 117 -16.78 -7.59 -2.99
C ALA A 117 -17.02 -8.26 -1.62
N MET A 118 -17.01 -7.49 -0.52
CA MET A 118 -17.14 -8.03 0.84
C MET A 118 -18.60 -8.06 1.31
N ASP A 119 -18.99 -8.93 2.22
CA ASP A 119 -20.23 -8.74 3.00
C ASP A 119 -20.03 -7.65 4.08
N MET A 120 -21.08 -7.29 4.82
CA MET A 120 -21.00 -6.22 5.83
C MET A 120 -20.07 -6.58 7.00
N CYS A 121 -20.14 -7.82 7.51
CA CYS A 121 -19.32 -8.25 8.64
C CYS A 121 -17.84 -8.27 8.27
N SER A 122 -17.51 -8.89 7.13
CA SER A 122 -16.14 -8.90 6.61
C SER A 122 -15.63 -7.49 6.32
N LEU A 123 -16.49 -6.59 5.81
CA LEU A 123 -16.12 -5.20 5.54
C LEU A 123 -15.71 -4.47 6.82
N LEU A 124 -16.46 -4.61 7.90
CA LEU A 124 -16.14 -3.97 9.18
C LEU A 124 -14.86 -4.55 9.80
N GLU A 125 -14.68 -5.87 9.79
CA GLU A 125 -13.47 -6.51 10.33
C GLU A 125 -12.22 -6.08 9.54
N GLU A 126 -12.29 -6.13 8.21
CA GLU A 126 -11.20 -5.72 7.34
C GLU A 126 -10.92 -4.22 7.46
N THR A 127 -11.95 -3.38 7.67
CA THR A 127 -11.81 -1.93 7.93
C THR A 127 -11.02 -1.69 9.21
N ALA A 128 -11.41 -2.29 10.32
CA ALA A 128 -10.74 -2.11 11.61
C ALA A 128 -9.27 -2.54 11.53
N HIS A 129 -9.01 -3.67 10.87
CA HIS A 129 -7.66 -4.14 10.65
C HIS A 129 -6.88 -3.20 9.72
N TYR A 130 -7.50 -2.68 8.66
CA TYR A 130 -6.87 -1.78 7.71
C TYR A 130 -6.48 -0.45 8.36
N ILE A 131 -7.36 0.14 9.17
CA ILE A 131 -7.06 1.36 9.95
C ILE A 131 -5.83 1.15 10.83
N ARG A 132 -5.77 0.05 11.59
CA ARG A 132 -4.60 -0.29 12.42
C ARG A 132 -3.31 -0.37 11.61
N CYS A 133 -3.39 -0.94 10.41
CA CYS A 133 -2.25 -1.05 9.51
C CYS A 133 -1.83 0.31 8.94
N LEU A 134 -2.78 1.18 8.58
CA LEU A 134 -2.51 2.55 8.13
C LEU A 134 -1.82 3.36 9.23
N SER A 135 -2.31 3.30 10.47
CA SER A 135 -1.64 3.96 11.60
C SER A 135 -0.22 3.43 11.80
N THR A 136 -0.02 2.11 11.66
CA THR A 136 1.32 1.50 11.73
C THR A 136 2.22 1.97 10.59
N GLN A 137 1.66 2.10 9.38
CA GLN A 137 2.38 2.59 8.20
C GLN A 137 2.89 4.02 8.42
N VAL A 138 2.02 4.92 8.86
CA VAL A 138 2.39 6.32 9.17
C VAL A 138 3.47 6.37 10.24
N LYS A 139 3.30 5.64 11.35
CA LYS A 139 4.31 5.60 12.44
C LYS A 139 5.68 5.15 11.96
N VAL A 140 5.75 4.09 11.16
CA VAL A 140 7.04 3.59 10.65
C VAL A 140 7.67 4.57 9.68
N MET A 141 6.88 5.17 8.78
CA MET A 141 7.41 6.17 7.84
C MET A 141 7.93 7.42 8.57
N GLN A 142 7.21 7.88 9.61
CA GLN A 142 7.64 8.98 10.46
C GLN A 142 8.94 8.67 11.18
N THR A 143 9.03 7.51 11.87
CA THR A 143 10.28 7.09 12.55
C THR A 143 11.47 7.01 11.59
N ILE A 144 11.25 6.56 10.35
CA ILE A 144 12.30 6.57 9.33
C ILE A 144 12.69 8.00 8.99
N ALA A 145 11.73 8.89 8.71
CA ALA A 145 12.01 10.29 8.37
C ALA A 145 12.78 11.00 9.50
N ASP A 146 12.30 10.88 10.75
CA ASP A 146 12.92 11.50 11.93
C ASP A 146 14.38 11.07 12.12
N HIS A 147 14.70 9.82 11.78
CA HIS A 147 16.07 9.31 11.86
C HIS A 147 17.00 9.92 10.79
N PHE A 148 16.47 10.39 9.66
CA PHE A 148 17.25 11.00 8.57
C PHE A 148 17.13 12.52 8.50
N SER A 149 16.40 13.14 9.43
CA SER A 149 16.29 14.61 9.57
C SER A 149 17.33 15.22 10.52
N LYS A 150 18.30 14.42 10.96
CA LYS A 150 19.49 14.84 11.73
C LYS A 150 20.71 14.79 10.82
#